data_AF-A0A8H8XR08-F1
#
_entry.id   AF-A0A8H8XR08-F1
#
_cell.length_a   1.000
_cell.length_b   1.000
_cell.length_c   1.000
_cell.angle_alpha   90.00
_cell.angle_beta   90.00
_cell.angle_gamma   90.00
#
_symmetry.space_group_name_H-M   'P 1'
#
loop_
_entity.id
_entity.type
_entity.pdbx_description
1 polymer ?
#
loop_
_entity_poly.entity_id
_entity_poly.type
_entity_poly.pdbx_seq_one_letter_code
_entity_poly.pdbx_strand_id
1 'polypeptide(L)'
;MNELNIQWADAPEGYDIWIVDDNGSQPSAWHRESGDRYQDQLGLYWSKGGDGFTAYHRPVWSGHGLPPVGSKVLFVPDACDNADAEWHRLLSTDGSEVVEILAHYSPCKDSGTVAVFCFDSKDNGREVEQAVAGCFKPLPPAVSEEELDEIERLYEEGGPAALWDAGYRKTN
;
A
#
# COMPACT_ATOMS: atom_id res chain seq x y z
N MET A 1 23.31 -11.55 -8.78
CA MET A 1 23.05 -10.15 -8.38
C MET A 1 22.63 -10.21 -6.92
N ASN A 2 23.26 -9.46 -6.03
CA ASN A 2 22.73 -9.31 -4.67
C ASN A 2 21.41 -8.54 -4.80
N GLU A 3 20.31 -9.14 -4.38
CA GLU A 3 19.05 -8.42 -4.27
C GLU A 3 19.24 -7.27 -3.26
N LEU A 4 19.03 -6.05 -3.72
CA LEU A 4 19.02 -4.86 -2.86
C LEU A 4 17.84 -4.99 -1.89
N ASN A 5 18.13 -5.32 -0.63
CA ASN A 5 17.11 -5.46 0.42
C ASN A 5 16.72 -4.08 0.97
N ILE A 6 15.90 -3.35 0.20
CA ILE A 6 15.40 -2.02 0.56
C ILE A 6 14.34 -2.18 1.66
N GLN A 7 14.54 -1.53 2.81
CA GLN A 7 13.58 -1.51 3.91
C GLN A 7 12.50 -0.44 3.64
N TRP A 8 11.50 -0.77 2.81
CA TRP A 8 10.43 0.18 2.44
C TRP A 8 9.62 0.72 3.61
N ALA A 9 9.61 0.02 4.75
CA ALA A 9 8.96 0.48 5.98
C ALA A 9 9.67 1.71 6.62
N ASP A 10 10.96 1.92 6.31
CA ASP A 10 11.73 3.05 6.80
C ASP A 10 11.57 4.30 5.91
N ALA A 11 10.78 4.22 4.84
CA ALA A 11 10.54 5.33 3.93
C ALA A 11 9.77 6.45 4.65
N PRO A 12 10.30 7.69 4.68
CA PRO A 12 9.58 8.82 5.25
C PRO A 12 8.33 9.15 4.45
N GLU A 13 7.35 9.76 5.13
CA GLU A 13 6.08 10.12 4.51
C GLU A 13 6.28 10.99 3.25
N GLY A 14 5.75 10.50 2.12
CA GLY A 14 5.87 11.16 0.81
C GLY A 14 7.18 10.89 0.06
N TYR A 15 8.08 10.03 0.55
CA TYR A 15 9.35 9.68 -0.10
C TYR A 15 9.39 8.20 -0.53
N ASP A 16 8.57 7.83 -1.52
CA ASP A 16 8.38 6.44 -1.96
C ASP A 16 9.43 5.92 -2.97
N ILE A 17 10.58 6.61 -3.12
CA ILE A 17 11.61 6.26 -4.11
C ILE A 17 12.96 6.11 -3.41
N TRP A 18 13.59 4.95 -3.55
CA TRP A 18 14.95 4.72 -3.09
C TRP A 18 15.92 4.92 -4.25
N ILE A 19 16.82 5.90 -4.14
CA ILE A 19 17.84 6.14 -5.16
C ILE A 19 19.17 5.58 -4.69
N VAL A 20 19.81 4.80 -5.55
CA VAL A 20 21.18 4.30 -5.39
C VAL A 20 22.05 5.02 -6.41
N ASP A 21 23.06 5.75 -5.95
CA ASP A 21 24.10 6.28 -6.83
C ASP A 21 24.97 5.13 -7.35
N ASP A 22 24.99 4.92 -8.66
CA ASP A 22 25.73 3.84 -9.29
C ASP A 22 27.25 4.08 -9.22
N ASN A 23 27.66 5.33 -9.02
CA ASN A 23 29.06 5.74 -8.90
C ASN A 23 29.55 5.79 -7.45
N GLY A 24 28.64 5.61 -6.47
CA GLY A 24 28.96 5.64 -5.04
C GLY A 24 29.47 6.99 -4.52
N SER A 25 29.21 8.08 -5.25
CA SER A 25 29.61 9.44 -4.86
C SER A 25 28.71 10.02 -3.76
N GLN A 26 27.48 9.53 -3.67
CA GLN A 26 26.49 9.89 -2.66
C GLN A 26 25.89 8.65 -2.01
N PRO A 27 25.49 8.73 -0.73
CA PRO A 27 24.79 7.63 -0.08
C PRO A 27 23.41 7.42 -0.72
N SER A 28 22.94 6.18 -0.72
CA SER A 28 21.57 5.88 -1.10
C SER A 28 20.59 6.54 -0.14
N ALA A 29 19.50 7.10 -0.67
CA ALA A 29 18.57 7.89 0.12
C ALA A 29 17.13 7.83 -0.43
N TRP A 30 16.20 8.14 0.46
CA TRP A 30 14.79 8.30 0.15
C TRP A 30 14.53 9.62 -0.58
N HIS A 31 13.80 9.52 -1.68
CA HIS A 31 13.42 10.61 -2.56
C HIS A 31 11.92 10.60 -2.83
N ARG A 32 11.40 11.75 -3.22
CA ARG A 32 10.05 11.92 -3.74
C ARG A 32 10.07 12.38 -5.19
N GLU A 33 8.96 12.18 -5.89
CA GLU A 33 8.77 12.78 -7.20
C GLU A 33 8.62 14.30 -7.11
N SER A 34 9.31 15.02 -7.99
CA SER A 34 9.19 16.48 -8.13
C SER A 34 9.33 16.86 -9.61
N GLY A 35 8.25 16.72 -10.37
CA GLY A 35 8.23 17.01 -11.81
C GLY A 35 9.19 16.11 -12.60
N ASP A 36 10.17 16.73 -13.27
CA ASP A 36 11.23 16.07 -14.04
C ASP A 36 12.41 15.57 -13.19
N ARG A 37 12.28 15.67 -11.86
CA ARG A 37 13.34 15.38 -10.89
C ARG A 37 12.84 14.49 -9.75
N TYR A 38 13.80 13.93 -9.02
CA TYR A 38 13.64 13.35 -7.71
C TYR A 38 14.23 14.32 -6.67
N GLN A 39 13.56 14.47 -5.53
CA GLN A 39 14.03 15.33 -4.45
C GLN A 39 14.26 14.53 -3.17
N ASP A 40 15.43 14.65 -2.55
CA ASP A 40 15.70 14.04 -1.24
C ASP A 40 15.17 14.91 -0.07
N GLN A 41 15.32 14.41 1.15
CA GLN A 41 14.89 15.12 2.37
C GLN A 41 15.71 16.38 2.66
N LEU A 42 16.91 16.52 2.09
CA LEU A 42 17.75 17.70 2.22
C LEU A 42 17.43 18.77 1.16
N GLY A 43 16.52 18.45 0.23
CA GLY A 43 16.12 19.32 -0.86
C GLY A 43 17.04 19.25 -2.09
N LEU A 44 17.97 18.29 -2.14
CA LEU A 44 18.79 18.03 -3.32
C LEU A 44 17.97 17.37 -4.42
N TYR A 45 18.30 17.70 -5.66
CA TYR A 45 17.56 17.23 -6.84
C TYR A 45 18.42 16.35 -7.74
N TRP A 46 17.81 15.26 -8.20
CA TRP A 46 18.36 14.34 -9.19
C TRP A 46 17.47 14.37 -10.43
N SER A 47 18.04 14.56 -11.61
CA SER A 47 17.24 14.63 -12.85
C SER A 47 16.89 13.23 -13.33
N LYS A 48 15.60 12.97 -13.64
CA LYS A 48 15.12 11.64 -14.07
C LYS A 48 15.79 11.11 -15.35
N GLY A 49 16.29 12.02 -16.18
CA GLY A 49 17.03 11.69 -17.42
C GLY A 49 18.55 11.74 -17.29
N GLY A 50 19.09 11.86 -16.07
CA GLY A 50 20.54 11.85 -15.84
C GLY A 50 21.08 10.42 -15.71
N ASP A 51 22.29 10.19 -16.23
CA ASP A 51 23.03 8.96 -15.97
C ASP A 51 23.65 8.99 -14.56
N GLY A 52 23.87 7.81 -13.97
CA GLY A 52 24.68 7.65 -12.75
C GLY A 52 23.90 7.30 -11.49
N PHE A 53 22.63 6.94 -11.59
CA PHE A 53 21.88 6.38 -10.47
C PHE A 53 20.78 5.44 -10.95
N THR A 54 20.38 4.54 -10.05
CA THR A 54 19.21 3.69 -10.21
C THR A 54 18.12 4.12 -9.22
N ALA A 55 16.95 4.47 -9.73
CA ALA A 55 15.76 4.72 -8.92
C ALA A 55 14.93 3.44 -8.76
N TYR A 56 14.70 3.05 -7.51
CA TYR A 56 13.78 1.97 -7.14
C TYR A 56 12.51 2.61 -6.61
N HIS A 57 11.38 2.33 -7.25
CA HIS A 57 10.09 2.77 -6.76
C HIS A 57 9.54 1.75 -5.78
N ARG A 58 8.82 2.24 -4.76
CA ARG A 58 8.06 1.38 -3.87
C ARG A 58 7.20 0.44 -4.71
N PRO A 59 7.25 -0.89 -4.48
CA PRO A 59 6.57 -1.82 -5.35
C PRO A 59 5.06 -1.59 -5.28
N VAL A 60 4.43 -1.38 -6.43
CA VAL A 60 2.97 -1.41 -6.54
C VAL A 60 2.55 -2.88 -6.51
N TRP A 61 1.86 -3.29 -5.45
CA TRP A 61 1.40 -4.66 -5.32
C TRP A 61 0.17 -4.91 -6.19
N SER A 62 0.23 -5.92 -7.06
CA SER A 62 -0.85 -6.28 -7.99
C SER A 62 -2.04 -6.97 -7.32
N GLY A 63 -1.99 -7.24 -6.02
CA GLY A 63 -3.01 -7.99 -5.28
C GLY A 63 -2.86 -9.52 -5.36
N HIS A 64 -1.78 -10.02 -5.98
CA HIS A 64 -1.48 -11.45 -6.04
C HIS A 64 -0.36 -11.82 -5.06
N GLY A 65 -0.52 -12.92 -4.33
CA GLY A 65 0.47 -13.39 -3.35
C GLY A 65 0.47 -12.56 -2.06
N LEU A 66 1.57 -12.57 -1.30
CA LEU A 66 1.71 -11.67 -0.16
C LEU A 66 2.07 -10.26 -0.63
N PRO A 67 1.56 -9.20 0.02
CA PRO A 67 2.01 -7.86 -0.29
C PRO A 67 3.49 -7.65 0.07
N PRO A 68 4.22 -6.79 -0.66
CA PRO A 68 5.62 -6.49 -0.38
C PRO A 68 5.84 -5.96 1.04
N VAL A 69 6.98 -6.30 1.65
CA VAL A 69 7.39 -5.70 2.91
C VAL A 69 7.55 -4.19 2.75
N GLY A 70 7.06 -3.46 3.75
CA GLY A 70 6.96 -2.00 3.78
C GLY A 70 5.92 -1.41 2.84
N SER A 71 4.98 -2.20 2.31
CA SER A 71 3.81 -1.68 1.60
C SER A 71 2.67 -1.35 2.56
N LYS A 72 1.88 -0.32 2.23
CA LYS A 72 0.58 -0.05 2.85
C LYS A 72 -0.50 -0.69 1.98
N VAL A 73 -1.38 -1.47 2.59
CA VAL A 73 -2.42 -2.24 1.90
C VAL A 73 -3.72 -2.22 2.69
N LEU A 74 -4.82 -2.52 2.02
CA LEU A 74 -6.09 -2.71 2.69
C LEU A 74 -6.14 -4.12 3.29
N PHE A 75 -6.37 -4.22 4.58
CA PHE A 75 -6.66 -5.46 5.27
C PHE A 75 -8.16 -5.76 5.21
N VAL A 76 -8.52 -7.01 4.91
CA VAL A 76 -9.91 -7.49 4.79
C VAL A 76 -10.08 -8.78 5.62
N PRO A 77 -10.64 -8.69 6.84
CA PRO A 77 -10.76 -9.79 7.80
C PRO A 77 -11.68 -10.92 7.32
N ASP A 78 -12.70 -10.61 6.51
CA ASP A 78 -13.66 -11.60 6.01
C ASP A 78 -13.04 -12.69 5.13
N ALA A 79 -11.83 -12.45 4.63
CA ALA A 79 -11.07 -13.44 3.84
C ALA A 79 -10.15 -14.32 4.70
N CYS A 80 -10.08 -14.07 6.01
CA CYS A 80 -9.38 -14.91 6.97
C CYS A 80 -10.38 -15.93 7.57
N ASP A 81 -10.00 -17.20 7.67
CA ASP A 81 -10.81 -18.29 8.28
C ASP A 81 -11.16 -18.08 9.77
N ASN A 82 -10.78 -16.94 10.35
CA ASN A 82 -10.99 -16.54 11.74
C ASN A 82 -11.82 -15.24 11.84
N ALA A 83 -12.89 -15.11 11.05
CA ALA A 83 -13.81 -13.95 11.05
C ALA A 83 -14.29 -13.50 12.46
N ASP A 84 -14.27 -14.40 13.45
CA ASP A 84 -14.70 -14.15 14.83
C ASP A 84 -13.56 -13.80 15.82
N ALA A 85 -12.32 -13.60 15.35
CA ALA A 85 -11.21 -13.27 16.24
C ALA A 85 -11.44 -11.92 16.94
N GLU A 86 -11.14 -11.84 18.25
CA GLU A 86 -11.47 -10.66 19.04
C GLU A 86 -10.79 -9.37 18.56
N TRP A 87 -9.62 -9.49 17.93
CA TRP A 87 -8.90 -8.36 17.34
C TRP A 87 -9.61 -7.77 16.11
N HIS A 88 -10.53 -8.49 15.44
CA HIS A 88 -11.37 -7.90 14.38
C HIS A 88 -12.24 -6.75 14.89
N ARG A 89 -12.57 -6.72 16.19
CA ARG A 89 -13.31 -5.61 16.82
C ARG A 89 -12.48 -4.32 16.89
N LEU A 90 -11.16 -4.43 16.73
CA LEU A 90 -10.22 -3.31 16.79
C LEU A 90 -10.07 -2.61 15.43
N LEU A 91 -10.57 -3.23 14.36
CA LEU A 91 -10.56 -2.67 13.01
C LEU A 91 -11.64 -1.57 12.85
N SER A 92 -11.48 -0.78 11.79
CA SER A 92 -12.50 0.17 11.31
C SER A 92 -13.89 -0.48 11.17
N THR A 93 -14.95 0.34 11.28
CA THR A 93 -16.36 -0.09 11.31
C THR A 93 -16.85 -0.73 10.01
N ASP A 94 -16.15 -0.49 8.89
CA ASP A 94 -16.40 -1.16 7.61
C ASP A 94 -15.65 -2.49 7.47
N GLY A 95 -14.95 -2.91 8.54
CA GLY A 95 -14.14 -4.11 8.59
C GLY A 95 -12.80 -3.98 7.87
N SER A 96 -12.51 -2.88 7.19
CA SER A 96 -11.29 -2.70 6.40
C SER A 96 -10.36 -1.66 7.01
N GLU A 97 -9.06 -1.96 7.08
CA GLU A 97 -8.07 -1.07 7.70
C GLU A 97 -6.85 -0.95 6.80
N VAL A 98 -6.22 0.23 6.76
CA VAL A 98 -4.94 0.39 6.06
C VAL A 98 -3.84 -0.09 6.99
N VAL A 99 -3.17 -1.17 6.59
CA VAL A 99 -2.11 -1.80 7.37
C VAL A 99 -0.78 -1.71 6.66
N GLU A 100 0.30 -1.69 7.43
CA GLU A 100 1.66 -1.73 6.90
C GLU A 100 2.25 -3.13 7.06
N ILE A 101 2.79 -3.70 5.98
CA ILE A 101 3.46 -5.00 6.03
C ILE A 101 4.87 -4.83 6.60
N LEU A 102 5.17 -5.52 7.70
CA LEU A 102 6.46 -5.44 8.38
C LEU A 102 7.42 -6.56 7.96
N ALA A 103 6.90 -7.76 7.71
CA ALA A 103 7.72 -8.92 7.35
C ALA A 103 6.89 -10.02 6.70
N HIS A 104 7.56 -10.99 6.09
CA HIS A 104 6.98 -12.29 5.76
C HIS A 104 7.56 -13.35 6.69
N TYR A 105 6.70 -14.20 7.23
CA TYR A 105 7.08 -15.25 8.16
C TYR A 105 6.54 -16.59 7.67
N SER A 106 7.36 -17.64 7.76
CA SER A 106 6.95 -19.02 7.46
C SER A 106 7.07 -19.85 8.74
N PRO A 107 5.97 -20.13 9.46
CA PRO A 107 6.00 -20.80 10.76
C PRO A 107 6.66 -22.19 10.72
N CYS A 108 6.47 -22.92 9.64
CA CYS A 108 7.23 -24.12 9.31
C CYS A 108 7.38 -24.23 7.78
N LYS A 109 8.17 -25.23 7.33
CA LYS A 109 8.39 -25.49 5.90
C LYS A 109 7.12 -25.79 5.11
N ASP A 110 6.07 -26.25 5.78
CA ASP A 110 4.85 -26.78 5.14
C ASP A 110 3.60 -25.91 5.41
N SER A 111 3.67 -24.89 6.29
CA SER A 111 2.49 -24.12 6.75
C SER A 111 2.11 -22.93 5.87
N GLY A 112 2.75 -22.74 4.72
CA GLY A 112 2.62 -21.51 3.94
C GLY A 112 3.22 -20.29 4.64
N THR A 113 3.48 -19.25 3.86
CA THR A 113 4.05 -17.98 4.34
C THR A 113 2.91 -17.01 4.66
N VAL A 114 3.01 -16.31 5.77
CA VAL A 114 2.10 -15.25 6.20
C VAL A 114 2.81 -13.89 6.13
N ALA A 115 2.03 -12.82 5.99
CA ALA A 115 2.53 -11.47 6.21
C ALA A 115 2.30 -11.07 7.68
N VAL A 116 3.33 -10.50 8.29
CA VAL A 116 3.25 -9.80 9.58
C VAL A 116 2.99 -8.34 9.25
N PHE A 117 1.99 -7.74 9.88
CA PHE A 117 1.56 -6.37 9.60
C PHE A 117 1.26 -5.62 10.88
N CYS A 118 1.25 -4.29 10.82
CA CYS A 118 0.79 -3.45 11.91
C CYS A 118 -0.34 -2.52 11.49
N PHE A 119 -1.15 -2.16 12.47
CA PHE A 119 -2.25 -1.21 12.35
C PHE A 119 -2.39 -0.41 13.65
N ASP A 120 -3.01 0.76 13.56
CA ASP A 120 -3.31 1.58 14.74
C ASP A 120 -4.71 1.22 15.26
N SER A 121 -4.74 0.46 16.35
CA SER A 121 -5.96 0.09 17.07
C SER A 121 -6.56 1.31 17.77
N LYS A 122 -7.89 1.43 17.74
CA LYS A 122 -8.63 2.52 18.41
C LYS A 122 -8.35 2.59 19.90
N ASP A 123 -8.13 1.45 20.54
CA ASP A 123 -8.09 1.34 22.01
C ASP A 123 -6.66 1.17 22.57
N ASN A 124 -5.74 0.60 21.79
CA ASN A 124 -4.41 0.22 22.30
C ASN A 124 -3.23 0.83 21.52
N GLY A 125 -3.47 1.66 20.50
CA GLY A 125 -2.42 2.21 19.65
C GLY A 125 -1.87 1.18 18.66
N ARG A 126 -0.57 1.23 18.35
CA ARG A 126 0.03 0.41 17.29
C ARG A 126 0.11 -1.07 17.71
N GLU A 127 -0.63 -1.92 17.00
CA GLU A 127 -0.66 -3.38 17.19
C GLU A 127 0.02 -4.10 16.02
N VAL A 128 0.41 -5.36 16.24
CA VAL A 128 1.08 -6.21 15.25
C VAL A 128 0.38 -7.56 15.18
N GLU A 129 0.01 -7.96 13.97
CA GLU A 129 -0.72 -9.20 13.69
C GLU A 129 -0.15 -9.92 12.47
N GLN A 130 -0.67 -11.11 12.16
CA GLN A 130 -0.28 -11.87 10.98
C GLN A 130 -1.48 -12.43 10.22
N ALA A 131 -1.39 -12.43 8.88
CA ALA A 131 -2.44 -12.97 8.03
C ALA A 131 -1.90 -13.55 6.71
N VAL A 132 -2.73 -14.39 6.08
CA VAL A 132 -2.45 -14.98 4.77
C VAL A 132 -2.73 -13.99 3.65
N ALA A 133 -2.19 -14.27 2.45
CA ALA A 133 -2.33 -13.45 1.25
C ALA A 133 -3.78 -13.01 0.94
N GLY A 134 -4.75 -13.90 1.16
CA GLY A 134 -6.16 -13.63 0.88
C GLY A 134 -6.77 -12.48 1.68
N CYS A 135 -6.19 -12.11 2.83
CA CYS A 135 -6.71 -11.06 3.69
C CYS A 135 -6.21 -9.66 3.33
N PHE A 136 -5.51 -9.50 2.21
CA PHE A 136 -5.01 -8.19 1.77
C PHE A 136 -5.53 -7.83 0.39
N LYS A 137 -5.74 -6.54 0.16
CA LYS A 137 -6.02 -5.96 -1.16
C LYS A 137 -5.10 -4.75 -1.40
N PRO A 138 -4.71 -4.48 -2.65
CA PRO A 138 -4.04 -3.23 -2.99
C PRO A 138 -4.88 -2.06 -2.52
N LEU A 139 -4.23 -0.97 -2.09
CA LEU A 139 -4.94 0.28 -1.92
C LEU A 139 -5.54 0.68 -3.27
N PRO A 140 -6.79 1.18 -3.32
CA PRO A 140 -7.30 1.77 -4.53
C PRO A 140 -6.35 2.90 -4.97
N PRO A 141 -6.15 3.08 -6.28
CA PRO A 141 -5.34 4.19 -6.77
C PRO A 141 -5.88 5.49 -6.16
N ALA A 142 -4.97 6.38 -5.78
CA ALA A 142 -5.36 7.72 -5.34
C ALA A 142 -6.14 8.37 -6.48
N VAL A 143 -7.44 8.53 -6.28
CA VAL A 143 -8.33 9.22 -7.22
C VAL A 143 -8.06 10.71 -7.01
N SER A 144 -7.64 11.41 -8.06
CA SER A 144 -7.46 12.86 -8.00
C SER A 144 -8.81 13.56 -7.73
N GLU A 145 -8.79 14.78 -7.18
CA GLU A 145 -10.02 15.58 -7.01
C GLU A 145 -10.76 15.75 -8.34
N GLU A 146 -10.04 15.91 -9.46
CA GLU A 146 -10.62 15.98 -10.81
C GLU A 146 -11.30 14.67 -11.25
N GLU A 147 -10.74 13.51 -10.89
CA GLU A 147 -11.36 12.22 -11.15
C GLU A 147 -12.56 11.96 -10.23
N LEU A 148 -12.53 12.46 -8.99
CA LEU A 148 -13.67 12.40 -8.08
C LEU A 148 -14.82 13.27 -8.58
N ASP A 149 -14.54 14.51 -9.00
CA ASP A 149 -15.52 15.42 -9.59
C ASP A 149 -16.11 14.82 -10.88
N GLU A 150 -15.29 14.14 -11.69
CA GLU A 150 -15.75 13.45 -12.88
C GLU A 150 -16.62 12.23 -12.54
N ILE A 151 -16.26 11.44 -11.53
CA ILE A 151 -17.09 10.33 -11.04
C ILE A 151 -18.42 10.88 -10.51
N GLU A 152 -18.40 11.95 -9.71
CA GLU A 152 -19.61 12.57 -9.15
C GLU A 152 -20.51 13.12 -10.27
N ARG A 153 -19.94 13.81 -11.25
CA ARG A 153 -20.66 14.26 -12.45
C ARG A 153 -21.28 13.09 -13.21
N LEU A 154 -20.53 12.01 -13.45
CA LEU A 154 -21.05 10.82 -14.11
C LEU A 154 -22.15 10.13 -13.30
N TYR A 155 -22.13 10.22 -11.97
CA TYR A 155 -23.21 9.75 -11.10
C TYR A 155 -24.46 10.64 -11.20
N GLU A 156 -24.30 11.97 -11.20
CA GLU A 156 -25.40 12.93 -11.32
C GLU A 156 -26.07 12.88 -12.70
N GLU A 157 -25.30 12.62 -13.77
CA GLU A 157 -25.80 12.46 -15.13
C GLU A 157 -26.46 11.09 -15.39
N GLY A 158 -26.52 10.21 -14.38
CA GLY A 158 -27.15 8.89 -14.52
C GLY A 158 -26.29 7.89 -15.30
N GLY A 159 -24.98 7.96 -15.16
CA GLY A 159 -24.02 7.03 -15.76
C GLY A 159 -24.24 5.57 -15.31
N PRO A 160 -23.49 4.61 -15.89
CA PRO A 160 -23.72 3.19 -15.68
C PRO A 160 -23.75 2.75 -14.22
N ALA A 161 -22.97 3.40 -13.34
CA ALA A 161 -22.94 3.13 -11.91
C ALA A 161 -24.19 3.66 -11.16
N ALA A 162 -24.68 4.85 -11.51
CA ALA A 162 -25.93 5.39 -10.99
C ALA A 162 -27.17 4.58 -11.45
N LEU A 163 -27.15 4.08 -12.69
CA LEU A 163 -28.16 3.15 -13.21
C LEU A 163 -28.11 1.79 -12.51
N TRP A 164 -26.92 1.31 -12.16
CA TRP A 164 -26.71 0.07 -11.42
C TRP A 164 -27.30 0.16 -9.99
N ASP A 165 -27.03 1.25 -9.27
CA ASP A 165 -27.57 1.48 -7.91
C ASP A 165 -29.09 1.79 -7.91
N ALA A 166 -29.59 2.50 -8.92
CA ALA A 166 -31.02 2.73 -9.09
C ALA A 166 -31.80 1.45 -9.44
N GLY A 167 -31.13 0.45 -10.04
CA GLY A 167 -31.72 -0.82 -10.45
C GLY A 167 -31.88 -1.84 -9.34
N TYR A 168 -31.02 -1.84 -8.30
CA TYR A 168 -31.04 -2.84 -7.23
C TYR A 168 -31.89 -2.47 -6.00
N ARG A 169 -32.35 -1.22 -5.87
CA ARG A 169 -33.30 -0.82 -4.80
C ARG A 169 -34.77 -1.12 -5.12
N LYS A 170 -35.07 -1.89 -6.18
CA LYS A 170 -36.42 -2.44 -6.41
C LYS A 170 -36.39 -3.96 -6.50
N THR A 171 -37.29 -4.57 -5.73
CA THR A 171 -37.51 -6.00 -5.45
C THR A 171 -36.57 -6.55 -4.37
N ASN A 172 -36.97 -6.80 -3.11
CA ASN A 172 -38.29 -6.93 -2.46
C ASN A 172 -38.29 -6.28 -1.07
#